data_AF-A0A924B783-F1
#
_entry.id   AF-A0A924B783-F1
#
_cell.length_a   1.000
_cell.length_b   1.000
_cell.length_c   1.000
_cell.angle_alpha   90.00
_cell.angle_beta   90.00
_cell.angle_gamma   90.00
#
_symmetry.space_group_name_H-M   'P 1'
#
loop_
_entity.id
_entity.type
_entity.pdbx_description
1 polymer ?
#
loop_
_entity_poly.entity_id
_entity_poly.type
_entity_poly.pdbx_seq_one_letter_code
_entity_poly.pdbx_strand_id
1 'polypeptide(L)' 'MPTILRKNGFRFFFYSNEGEEPAHIHVVGRNGEWHESNS' A
#
# COMPACT_ATOMS: atom_id res chain seq x y z
N MET A 1 -12.24 -0.66 -3.82
CA MET A 1 -12.39 0.50 -2.89
C MET A 1 -11.15 0.55 -2.01
N PRO A 2 -10.31 1.59 -2.08
CA PRO A 2 -9.17 1.69 -1.17
C PRO A 2 -9.66 2.09 0.23
N THR A 3 -9.58 1.17 1.18
CA THR A 3 -9.68 1.52 2.61
C THR A 3 -8.29 1.98 3.05
N ILE A 4 -8.18 3.14 3.68
CA ILE A 4 -6.89 3.72 4.08
C ILE A 4 -6.76 3.69 5.60
N LEU A 5 -5.71 3.06 6.13
CA LEU A 5 -5.33 3.16 7.54
C LEU A 5 -4.14 4.13 7.70
N ARG A 6 -4.18 4.96 8.75
CA ARG A 6 -3.09 5.90 9.08
C ARG A 6 -2.55 5.58 10.47
N LYS A 7 -1.23 5.37 10.60
CA LYS A 7 -0.58 5.13 11.90
C LYS A 7 0.85 5.66 11.87
N ASN A 8 1.25 6.46 12.88
CA ASN A 8 2.62 6.97 13.05
C ASN A 8 3.26 7.66 11.81
N GLY A 9 2.44 8.24 10.92
CA GLY A 9 2.91 8.85 9.67
C GLY A 9 3.03 7.90 8.48
N PHE A 10 2.62 6.65 8.64
CA PHE A 10 2.48 5.66 7.57
C PHE A 10 1.04 5.61 7.06
N ARG A 11 0.88 5.39 5.76
CA ARG A 11 -0.40 5.19 5.07
C ARG A 11 -0.44 3.78 4.51
N PHE A 12 -1.45 3.00 4.88
CA PHE A 12 -1.68 1.65 4.39
C PHE A 12 -2.87 1.65 3.44
N PHE A 13 -2.73 1.02 2.29
CA PHE A 13 -3.77 0.87 1.28
C PHE A 13 -4.09 -0.61 1.13
N PHE A 14 -5.35 -0.97 1.33
CA PHE A 14 -5.82 -2.35 1.22
C PHE A 14 -6.53 -2.55 -0.11
N TYR A 15 -6.05 -3.51 -0.89
CA TYR A 15 -6.62 -3.90 -2.17
C TYR A 15 -7.07 -5.36 -2.08
N SER A 16 -8.35 -5.61 -2.33
CA SER A 16 -8.96 -6.94 -2.18
C SER A 16 -9.98 -7.26 -3.28
N ASN A 17 -10.06 -6.41 -4.31
CA ASN A 17 -11.07 -6.52 -5.36
C ASN A 17 -10.53 -5.97 -6.70
N GLU A 18 -9.29 -6.33 -7.04
CA GLU A 18 -8.64 -6.02 -8.33
C GLU A 18 -8.66 -7.24 -9.27
N GLY A 19 -9.79 -7.96 -9.29
CA GLY A 19 -10.01 -9.08 -10.21
C GLY A 19 -9.18 -10.31 -9.86
N GLU A 20 -8.10 -10.54 -10.59
CA GLU A 20 -7.24 -11.73 -10.50
C GLU A 20 -6.03 -11.52 -9.57
N GLU A 21 -5.78 -10.28 -9.13
CA GLU A 21 -4.69 -9.96 -8.22
C GLU A 21 -5.03 -10.44 -6.79
N PRO A 22 -4.09 -11.12 -6.10
CA PRO A 22 -4.29 -11.52 -4.71
C PRO A 22 -4.44 -10.30 -3.81
N ALA A 23 -5.20 -10.44 -2.72
CA ALA A 23 -5.36 -9.35 -1.76
C ALA A 23 -3.99 -8.95 -1.19
N HIS A 24 -3.65 -7.66 -1.29
CA HIS A 24 -2.36 -7.12 -0.87
C HIS A 24 -2.47 -5.72 -0.24
N ILE A 25 -1.39 -5.31 0.42
CA ILE A 25 -1.33 -4.06 1.20
C ILE A 25 -0.16 -3.21 0.69
N HIS A 26 -0.43 -1.99 0.23
CA HIS A 26 0.63 -1.01 -0.05
C HIS A 26 0.88 -0.14 1.19
N VAL A 27 2.16 0.13 1.49
CA VAL A 27 2.55 0.96 2.64
C VAL A 27 3.40 2.12 2.17
N VAL A 28 2.94 3.34 2.43
CA VAL A 28 3.69 4.57 2.13
C VAL A 28 4.19 5.18 3.43
N GLY A 29 5.51 5.30 3.53
CA GLY A 29 6.20 5.88 4.68
C GLY A 29 6.18 7.40 4.74
N ARG A 30 6.60 7.93 5.90
CA ARG A 30 6.59 9.36 6.25
C ARG A 30 7.53 10.23 5.39
N ASN A 31 8.41 9.63 4.58
CA ASN A 31 9.45 10.35 3.83
C ASN A 31 9.35 10.26 2.29
N GLY A 32 8.21 9.81 1.75
CA GLY A 32 8.01 9.71 0.30
C GLY A 32 8.75 8.50 -0.29
N GLU A 33 7.97 7.62 -0.93
CA GLU A 33 8.36 6.61 -1.92
C GLU A 33 9.73 5.91 -1.74
N TRP A 34 9.71 4.73 -1.12
CA TRP A 34 10.69 3.70 -1.44
C TRP A 34 10.18 2.92 -2.66
N HIS A 35 10.72 3.23 -3.84
CA HIS A 35 10.66 2.35 -5.01
C HIS A 35 11.85 1.40 -4.92
N GLU A 36 11.68 0.22 -4.32
CA GLU A 36 12.57 -0.90 -4.67
C GLU A 36 12.00 -1.58 -5.92
N SER A 37 12.25 -0.97 -7.08
CA SER A 37 12.38 -1.76 -8.28
C SER A 37 13.67 -2.56 -8.14
N ASN A 38 13.57 -3.84 -7.79
CA ASN A 38 14.70 -4.73 -8.01
C ASN A 38 14.24 -6.05 -8.62
N SER A 39 14.53 -6.14 -9.92
CA SER A 39 14.84 -7.32 -10.74
C SER A 39 13.76 -8.38 -10.93
#